data_AF-A0A2H5P5M5-F1
#
_entry.id   AF-A0A2H5P5M5-F1
#
_cell.length_a   1.000
_cell.length_b   1.000
_cell.length_c   1.000
_cell.angle_alpha   90.00
_cell.angle_beta   90.00
_cell.angle_gamma   90.00
#
_symmetry.space_group_name_H-M   'P 1'
#
loop_
_entity.id
_entity.type
_entity.pdbx_description
1 polymer ?
#
loop_
_entity_poly.entity_id
_entity_poly.type
_entity_poly.pdbx_seq_one_letter_code
_entity_poly.pdbx_strand_id
1 'polypeptide(L)'
;MKFLHCWCYVAVKDWYRVSESYITNDAQWALQAKAILDRLQLVLAERSQTYQKKFQPSVKYLGCLLGVEKYAIDNFTEELVRAQSEAVLSILINRFEPVLRKVANLGCWQVISPVEVCGFITSVNELITLQNKVYRRPTIIIASRITGEEEIPVGVVAVLTPDMPDVLSHVCFATCFDQNILRNLRLKEGKAVSIRLKSTNLIISDISSSNLSLSSSALPSIPRGITFKRKIFRGKYAVSVEDFTPDMVGAKSCNIKFLRERVPSWIKIPTSVAIPFGAFETVLSENINKDIANKISRLYKFINGGDLSKLQEIQEAVLQMSAPLSLIYELKNKMRSSGMPWPGDEGWNLAWRSIKKVWASKWNERAFISCRKANLNHDNLCMAVLIQETICGDYAFVIHTKNPLSGDDSEIYTEIVKGLGETLVGAYPGRAMSFVTKKNNLKSPIVTCYPSKLIGLYGKPSIIFRSDSNGEDLEKYAGAGLYDSVIMNDPEKVVLDYSRDPMVGDKSFQTSVFSKIAETGKIIESLYGYPQDIEGVLKDGLIYVVQARPQM
;
A
#
# COMPACT_ATOMS: atom_id res chain seq x y z
N MET A 1 -5.65 22.47 14.52
CA MET A 1 -5.36 23.87 14.20
C MET A 1 -3.85 24.13 14.07
N LYS A 2 -2.99 23.75 15.04
CA LYS A 2 -1.52 23.92 14.90
C LYS A 2 -0.93 23.25 13.65
N PHE A 3 -1.31 22.00 13.34
CA PHE A 3 -0.83 21.29 12.14
C PHE A 3 -1.31 21.90 10.81
N LEU A 4 -2.56 22.38 10.76
CA LEU A 4 -3.14 23.03 9.57
C LEU A 4 -2.45 24.34 9.18
N HIS A 5 -2.11 25.18 10.16
CA HIS A 5 -1.33 26.40 9.90
C HIS A 5 0.06 26.07 9.38
N CYS A 6 0.65 24.96 9.86
CA CYS A 6 1.95 24.48 9.39
C CYS A 6 1.91 24.08 7.92
N TRP A 7 0.88 23.34 7.47
CA TRP A 7 0.79 22.91 6.08
C TRP A 7 0.57 24.03 5.07
N CYS A 8 -0.34 24.97 5.35
CA CYS A 8 -0.50 26.13 4.47
C CYS A 8 0.79 26.93 4.38
N TYR A 9 1.50 27.10 5.50
CA TYR A 9 2.77 27.81 5.53
C TYR A 9 3.88 27.12 4.73
N VAL A 10 4.00 25.79 4.83
CA VAL A 10 4.95 24.99 4.05
C VAL A 10 4.63 25.07 2.56
N ALA A 11 3.37 24.89 2.17
CA ALA A 11 2.96 24.96 0.76
C ALA A 11 3.18 26.36 0.16
N VAL A 12 2.97 27.43 0.93
CA VAL A 12 3.25 28.81 0.49
C VAL A 12 4.74 29.04 0.27
N LYS A 13 5.62 28.52 1.14
CA LYS A 13 7.08 28.62 0.94
C LYS A 13 7.52 27.94 -0.36
N ASP A 14 7.00 26.74 -0.61
CA ASP A 14 7.28 26.02 -1.85
C ASP A 14 6.77 26.78 -3.07
N TRP A 15 5.57 27.37 -2.98
CA TRP A 15 4.99 28.17 -4.05
C TRP A 15 5.86 29.35 -4.46
N TYR A 16 6.36 30.13 -3.50
CA TYR A 16 7.25 31.26 -3.80
C TYR A 16 8.50 30.80 -4.55
N ARG A 17 9.16 29.74 -4.08
CA ARG A 17 10.37 29.21 -4.74
C ARG A 17 10.10 28.72 -6.15
N VAL A 18 9.03 27.95 -6.34
CA VAL A 18 8.66 27.46 -7.67
C VAL A 18 8.30 28.63 -8.58
N SER A 19 7.59 29.64 -8.09
CA SER A 19 7.24 30.83 -8.88
C SER A 19 8.46 31.65 -9.32
N GLU A 20 9.48 31.78 -8.48
CA GLU A 20 10.74 32.45 -8.82
C GLU A 20 11.56 31.68 -9.86
N SER A 21 11.46 30.35 -9.85
CA SER A 21 12.15 29.46 -10.80
C SER A 21 11.37 29.22 -12.11
N TYR A 22 10.35 30.02 -12.41
CA TYR A 22 9.51 29.81 -13.60
C TYR A 22 10.31 29.89 -14.90
N ILE A 23 10.17 28.84 -15.71
CA ILE A 23 10.69 28.76 -17.06
C ILE A 23 9.54 28.39 -17.99
N THR A 24 9.40 29.12 -19.10
CA THR A 24 8.32 28.90 -20.07
C THR A 24 8.40 27.50 -20.69
N ASN A 25 7.27 26.79 -20.70
CA ASN A 25 7.12 25.42 -21.24
C ASN A 25 8.03 24.36 -20.59
N ASP A 26 8.52 24.60 -19.37
CA ASP A 26 9.27 23.60 -18.63
C ASP A 26 8.33 22.58 -17.97
N ALA A 27 8.37 21.34 -18.46
CA ALA A 27 7.58 20.24 -17.92
C ALA A 27 7.96 19.88 -16.48
N GLN A 28 9.25 19.97 -16.10
CA GLN A 28 9.71 19.66 -14.75
C GLN A 28 9.23 20.71 -13.75
N TRP A 29 9.31 21.99 -14.13
CA TRP A 29 8.71 23.08 -13.35
C TRP A 29 7.20 22.85 -13.15
N ALA A 30 6.47 22.49 -14.21
CA ALA A 30 5.03 22.24 -14.13
C ALA A 30 4.68 21.06 -13.21
N LEU A 31 5.50 20.00 -13.19
CA LEU A 31 5.35 18.88 -12.25
C LEU A 31 5.55 19.32 -10.79
N GLN A 32 6.55 20.16 -10.51
CA GLN A 32 6.78 20.72 -9.17
C GLN A 32 5.62 21.61 -8.72
N ALA A 33 5.18 22.53 -9.58
CA ALA A 33 4.03 23.40 -9.32
C ALA A 33 2.76 22.57 -9.07
N LYS A 34 2.54 21.51 -9.86
CA LYS A 34 1.40 20.61 -9.65
C LYS A 34 1.47 19.92 -8.28
N ALA A 35 2.63 19.44 -7.85
CA ALA A 35 2.76 18.79 -6.54
C ALA A 35 2.41 19.74 -5.39
N ILE A 36 2.68 21.04 -5.51
CA ILE A 36 2.24 22.06 -4.55
C ILE A 36 0.72 22.20 -4.55
N LEU A 37 0.10 22.26 -5.74
CA LEU A 37 -1.37 22.31 -5.85
C LEU A 37 -2.03 21.07 -5.24
N ASP A 38 -1.49 19.88 -5.51
CA ASP A 38 -1.96 18.63 -4.90
C ASP A 38 -1.91 18.71 -3.36
N ARG A 39 -0.82 19.22 -2.79
CA ARG A 39 -0.72 19.45 -1.33
C ARG A 39 -1.79 20.42 -0.83
N LEU A 40 -2.01 21.53 -1.53
CA LEU A 40 -3.03 22.51 -1.16
C LEU A 40 -4.45 21.90 -1.21
N GLN A 41 -4.76 21.08 -2.22
CA GLN A 41 -6.03 20.35 -2.29
C GLN A 41 -6.23 19.42 -1.09
N LEU A 42 -5.19 18.68 -0.70
CA LEU A 42 -5.24 17.80 0.47
C LEU A 42 -5.49 18.59 1.77
N VAL A 43 -4.83 19.74 1.93
CA VAL A 43 -5.03 20.62 3.08
C VAL A 43 -6.45 21.17 3.12
N LEU A 44 -7.01 21.57 1.98
CA LEU A 44 -8.40 22.02 1.87
C LEU A 44 -9.40 20.90 2.22
N ALA A 45 -9.14 19.68 1.75
CA ALA A 45 -9.98 18.52 2.05
C ALA A 45 -9.97 18.19 3.55
N GLU A 46 -8.80 18.20 4.19
CA GLU A 46 -8.70 17.94 5.63
C GLU A 46 -9.32 19.06 6.47
N ARG A 47 -9.20 20.31 6.03
CA ARG A 47 -9.93 21.45 6.62
C ARG A 47 -11.42 21.18 6.59
N SER A 48 -11.97 20.94 5.41
CA SER A 48 -13.41 20.65 5.23
C SER A 48 -13.88 19.52 6.16
N GLN A 49 -13.13 18.41 6.23
CA GLN A 49 -13.47 17.30 7.11
C GLN A 49 -13.38 17.67 8.60
N THR A 50 -12.42 18.52 8.98
CA THR A 50 -12.29 19.02 10.36
C THR A 50 -13.48 19.90 10.74
N TYR A 51 -13.91 20.81 9.85
CA TYR A 51 -15.11 21.61 10.06
C TYR A 51 -16.33 20.71 10.22
N GLN A 52 -16.51 19.74 9.31
CA GLN A 52 -17.61 18.78 9.39
C GLN A 52 -17.66 18.03 10.72
N LYS A 53 -16.51 17.51 11.19
CA LYS A 53 -16.43 16.78 12.46
C LYS A 53 -16.70 17.66 13.68
N LYS A 54 -16.28 18.93 13.64
CA LYS A 54 -16.39 19.84 14.79
C LYS A 54 -17.74 20.53 14.89
N PHE A 55 -18.27 21.04 13.77
CA PHE A 55 -19.44 21.91 13.77
C PHE A 55 -20.73 21.14 13.50
N GLN A 56 -20.72 20.16 12.60
CA GLN A 56 -21.95 19.46 12.19
C GLN A 56 -22.72 18.81 13.35
N PRO A 57 -22.08 18.20 14.38
CA PRO A 57 -22.82 17.64 15.52
C PRO A 57 -23.62 18.71 16.29
N SER A 58 -23.01 19.86 16.56
CA SER A 58 -23.67 20.97 17.26
C SER A 58 -24.76 21.61 16.40
N VAL A 59 -24.52 21.75 15.10
CA VAL A 59 -25.52 22.26 14.14
C VAL A 59 -26.74 21.35 14.09
N LYS A 60 -26.54 20.03 14.02
CA LYS A 60 -27.64 19.05 14.05
C LYS A 60 -28.42 19.14 15.36
N TYR A 61 -27.73 19.23 16.49
CA TYR A 61 -28.37 19.34 17.79
C TYR A 61 -29.23 20.61 17.91
N LEU A 62 -28.64 21.78 17.65
CA LEU A 62 -29.33 23.07 17.78
C LEU A 62 -30.42 23.24 16.72
N GLY A 63 -30.13 22.86 15.47
CA GLY A 63 -31.08 22.96 14.37
C GLY A 63 -32.36 22.16 14.62
N CYS A 64 -32.24 20.94 15.15
CA CYS A 64 -33.39 20.13 15.53
C CYS A 64 -34.21 20.77 16.67
N LEU A 65 -33.55 21.33 17.68
CA LEU A 65 -34.24 21.98 18.82
C LEU A 65 -34.96 23.28 18.42
N LEU A 66 -34.39 24.03 17.47
CA LEU A 66 -34.93 25.30 17.00
C LEU A 66 -35.95 25.13 15.86
N GLY A 67 -36.25 23.89 15.44
CA GLY A 67 -37.19 23.62 14.34
C GLY A 67 -36.70 24.09 12.97
N VAL A 68 -35.38 24.13 12.76
CA VAL A 68 -34.78 24.52 11.48
C VAL A 68 -35.02 23.43 10.43
N GLU A 69 -35.23 23.83 9.18
CA GLU A 69 -35.44 22.91 8.07
C GLU A 69 -34.23 21.97 7.86
N LYS A 70 -34.51 20.68 7.61
CA LYS A 70 -33.48 19.63 7.54
C LYS A 70 -32.38 19.92 6.51
N TYR A 71 -32.72 20.46 5.34
CA TYR A 71 -31.71 20.75 4.31
C TYR A 71 -30.74 21.85 4.77
N ALA A 72 -31.20 22.85 5.53
CA ALA A 72 -30.36 23.91 6.06
C ALA A 72 -29.40 23.35 7.12
N ILE A 73 -29.88 22.42 7.96
CA ILE A 73 -29.06 21.71 8.94
C ILE A 73 -27.98 20.87 8.24
N ASP A 74 -28.37 20.07 7.23
CA ASP A 74 -27.47 19.14 6.56
C ASP A 74 -26.38 19.87 5.75
N ASN A 75 -26.68 21.04 5.16
CA ASN A 75 -25.74 21.80 4.31
C ASN A 75 -24.95 22.88 5.05
N PHE A 76 -25.32 23.26 6.29
CA PHE A 76 -24.74 24.41 7.00
C PHE A 76 -23.20 24.42 7.01
N THR A 77 -22.57 23.30 7.37
CA THR A 77 -21.11 23.26 7.49
C THR A 77 -20.44 23.34 6.12
N GLU A 78 -21.08 22.85 5.07
CA GLU A 78 -20.61 22.99 3.69
C GLU A 78 -20.67 24.45 3.24
N GLU A 79 -21.76 25.16 3.54
CA GLU A 79 -21.90 26.60 3.28
C GLU A 79 -20.88 27.43 4.08
N LEU A 80 -20.59 27.05 5.32
CA LEU A 80 -19.56 27.70 6.12
C LEU A 80 -18.16 27.55 5.50
N VAL A 81 -17.85 26.40 4.90
CA VAL A 81 -16.60 26.20 4.15
C VAL A 81 -16.59 27.00 2.85
N ARG A 82 -17.73 27.05 2.13
CA ARG A 82 -17.89 27.85 0.90
C ARG A 82 -17.74 29.36 1.13
N ALA A 83 -18.13 29.85 2.30
CA ALA A 83 -18.06 31.27 2.66
C ALA A 83 -16.65 31.76 3.03
N GLN A 84 -15.64 30.87 3.08
CA GLN A 84 -14.28 31.21 3.50
C GLN A 84 -13.30 31.32 2.32
N SER A 85 -12.10 31.84 2.58
CA SER A 85 -11.00 31.98 1.62
C SER A 85 -10.61 30.66 0.91
N GLU A 86 -10.89 29.55 1.56
CA GLU A 86 -10.69 28.18 1.09
C GLU A 86 -11.43 27.90 -0.21
N ALA A 87 -12.64 28.45 -0.37
CA ALA A 87 -13.41 28.31 -1.60
C ALA A 87 -12.74 29.03 -2.77
N VAL A 88 -12.22 30.24 -2.54
CA VAL A 88 -11.46 31.00 -3.54
C VAL A 88 -10.19 30.25 -3.93
N LEU A 89 -9.45 29.71 -2.96
CA LEU A 89 -8.25 28.91 -3.23
C LEU A 89 -8.59 27.65 -4.04
N SER A 90 -9.67 26.93 -3.70
CA SER A 90 -10.14 25.77 -4.46
C SER A 90 -10.46 26.11 -5.92
N ILE A 91 -11.14 27.23 -6.17
CA ILE A 91 -11.45 27.72 -7.53
C ILE A 91 -10.16 28.02 -8.30
N LEU A 92 -9.20 28.70 -7.68
CA LEU A 92 -7.92 29.00 -8.31
C LEU A 92 -7.17 27.72 -8.68
N ILE A 93 -7.08 26.77 -7.74
CA ILE A 93 -6.43 25.48 -8.00
C ILE A 93 -7.08 24.76 -9.19
N ASN A 94 -8.41 24.66 -9.22
CA ASN A 94 -9.15 24.00 -10.30
C ASN A 94 -8.94 24.68 -11.66
N ARG A 95 -8.62 25.98 -11.67
CA ARG A 95 -8.27 26.72 -12.89
C ARG A 95 -6.83 26.47 -13.34
N PHE A 96 -5.89 26.36 -12.39
CA PHE A 96 -4.47 26.14 -12.70
C PHE A 96 -4.17 24.69 -13.07
N GLU A 97 -4.85 23.71 -12.48
CA GLU A 97 -4.53 22.29 -12.67
C GLU A 97 -4.53 21.86 -14.15
N PRO A 98 -5.56 22.14 -14.98
CA PRO A 98 -5.55 21.75 -16.39
C PRO A 98 -4.39 22.37 -17.19
N VAL A 99 -4.00 23.59 -16.84
CA VAL A 99 -2.87 24.30 -17.48
C VAL A 99 -1.56 23.61 -17.13
N LEU A 100 -1.32 23.32 -15.85
CA LEU A 100 -0.10 22.65 -15.40
C LEU A 100 -0.01 21.23 -15.95
N ARG A 101 -1.11 20.48 -15.99
CA ARG A 101 -1.14 19.14 -16.60
C ARG A 101 -0.75 19.18 -18.07
N LYS A 102 -1.26 20.15 -18.82
CA LYS A 102 -0.91 20.33 -20.24
C LYS A 102 0.58 20.63 -20.44
N VAL A 103 1.15 21.53 -19.63
CA VAL A 103 2.60 21.87 -19.72
C VAL A 103 3.47 20.68 -19.30
N ALA A 104 3.05 19.92 -18.30
CA ALA A 104 3.76 18.72 -17.83
C ALA A 104 3.55 17.49 -18.74
N ASN A 105 2.80 17.61 -19.85
CA ASN A 105 2.40 16.50 -20.71
C ASN A 105 1.71 15.34 -19.96
N LEU A 106 0.97 15.68 -18.90
CA LEU A 106 0.17 14.73 -18.15
C LEU A 106 -1.20 14.56 -18.82
N GLY A 107 -1.62 13.30 -19.05
CA GLY A 107 -2.96 12.97 -19.52
C GLY A 107 -4.06 13.33 -18.51
N CYS A 108 -5.32 13.00 -18.79
CA CYS A 108 -6.43 13.18 -17.81
C CYS A 108 -6.56 11.99 -16.85
N TRP A 109 -5.80 10.93 -17.10
CA TRP A 109 -5.80 9.69 -16.36
C TRP A 109 -4.43 9.43 -15.73
N GLN A 110 -4.44 8.78 -14.58
CA GLN A 110 -3.31 8.02 -14.07
C GLN A 110 -3.77 6.57 -13.99
N VAL A 111 -3.21 5.74 -14.85
CA VAL A 111 -3.51 4.31 -14.87
C VAL A 111 -2.56 3.62 -13.92
N ILE A 112 -3.12 2.99 -12.89
CA ILE A 112 -2.40 2.30 -11.81
C ILE A 112 -2.13 0.85 -12.22
N SER A 113 -3.08 0.21 -12.91
CA SER A 113 -2.92 -1.14 -13.44
C SER A 113 -3.46 -1.18 -14.87
N PRO A 114 -2.59 -1.34 -15.89
CA PRO A 114 -3.00 -1.28 -17.29
C PRO A 114 -3.55 -2.64 -17.75
N VAL A 115 -4.88 -2.79 -17.71
CA VAL A 115 -5.56 -3.96 -18.30
C VAL A 115 -6.66 -3.46 -19.23
N GLU A 116 -6.68 -3.96 -20.47
CA GLU A 116 -7.79 -3.70 -21.39
C GLU A 116 -9.01 -4.51 -20.95
N VAL A 117 -10.14 -3.83 -20.71
CA VAL A 117 -11.34 -4.48 -20.17
C VAL A 117 -12.61 -3.96 -20.82
N CYS A 118 -13.62 -4.82 -20.84
CA CYS A 118 -14.99 -4.49 -21.25
C CYS A 118 -15.94 -4.83 -20.10
N GLY A 119 -16.88 -3.93 -19.79
CA GLY A 119 -17.84 -4.18 -18.72
C GLY A 119 -18.93 -3.13 -18.60
N PHE A 120 -19.87 -3.39 -17.70
CA PHE A 120 -21.02 -2.54 -17.43
C PHE A 120 -20.69 -1.54 -16.31
N ILE A 121 -21.02 -0.27 -16.51
CA ILE A 121 -20.75 0.77 -15.52
C ILE A 121 -21.66 0.62 -14.30
N THR A 122 -21.08 0.76 -13.12
CA THR A 122 -21.79 0.88 -11.84
C THR A 122 -21.14 1.95 -10.97
N SER A 123 -21.92 2.91 -10.48
CA SER A 123 -21.43 4.03 -9.68
C SER A 123 -21.68 3.78 -8.19
N VAL A 124 -20.67 4.04 -7.36
CA VAL A 124 -20.81 3.96 -5.90
C VAL A 124 -20.12 5.12 -5.20
N ASN A 125 -20.57 5.40 -3.97
CA ASN A 125 -19.94 6.43 -3.16
C ASN A 125 -18.59 5.92 -2.62
N GLU A 126 -18.59 4.84 -1.86
CA GLU A 126 -17.39 4.26 -1.23
C GLU A 126 -17.21 2.80 -1.67
N LEU A 127 -16.02 2.46 -2.18
CA LEU A 127 -15.74 1.10 -2.68
C LEU A 127 -15.88 0.03 -1.59
N ILE A 128 -15.51 0.37 -0.35
CA ILE A 128 -15.56 -0.55 0.80
C ILE A 128 -16.95 -1.13 1.07
N THR A 129 -18.01 -0.43 0.66
CA THR A 129 -19.40 -0.90 0.82
C THR A 129 -19.75 -2.10 -0.06
N LEU A 130 -18.90 -2.46 -1.03
CA LEU A 130 -19.17 -3.50 -2.01
C LEU A 130 -18.40 -4.81 -1.81
N GLN A 131 -17.51 -4.92 -0.82
CA GLN A 131 -16.55 -6.03 -0.70
C GLN A 131 -17.18 -7.44 -0.74
N ASN A 132 -18.41 -7.57 -0.22
CA ASN A 132 -19.15 -8.83 -0.16
C ASN A 132 -20.08 -9.09 -1.36
N LYS A 133 -20.10 -8.19 -2.36
CA LYS A 133 -20.99 -8.30 -3.51
C LYS A 133 -20.35 -9.11 -4.63
N VAL A 134 -21.11 -10.02 -5.22
CA VAL A 134 -20.69 -10.78 -6.41
C VAL A 134 -21.44 -10.25 -7.62
N TYR A 135 -20.69 -9.79 -8.62
CA TYR A 135 -21.22 -9.32 -9.88
C TYR A 135 -21.22 -10.48 -10.90
N ARG A 136 -22.40 -10.83 -11.40
CA ARG A 136 -22.55 -11.92 -12.39
C ARG A 136 -22.12 -11.53 -13.80
N ARG A 137 -21.95 -10.23 -14.06
CA ARG A 137 -21.51 -9.67 -15.34
C ARG A 137 -20.24 -8.85 -15.11
N PRO A 138 -19.33 -8.76 -16.11
CA PRO A 138 -18.16 -7.90 -16.04
C PRO A 138 -18.59 -6.46 -15.69
N THR A 139 -18.14 -5.95 -14.55
CA THR A 139 -18.60 -4.66 -14.01
C THR A 139 -17.43 -3.68 -13.86
N ILE A 140 -17.62 -2.46 -14.31
CA ILE A 140 -16.68 -1.34 -14.17
C ILE A 140 -17.25 -0.43 -13.09
N ILE A 141 -16.53 -0.30 -11.97
CA ILE A 141 -16.96 0.53 -10.85
C ILE A 141 -16.45 1.96 -11.03
N ILE A 142 -17.33 2.94 -10.84
CA ILE A 142 -16.95 4.35 -10.64
C ILE A 142 -17.14 4.67 -9.15
N ALA A 143 -16.06 4.67 -8.39
CA ALA A 143 -16.09 4.99 -6.97
C ALA A 143 -15.84 6.50 -6.77
N SER A 144 -16.56 7.14 -5.85
CA SER A 144 -16.24 8.51 -5.44
C SER A 144 -15.09 8.56 -4.44
N ARG A 145 -15.00 7.54 -3.59
CA ARG A 145 -14.00 7.43 -2.53
C ARG A 145 -13.47 6.02 -2.42
N ILE A 146 -12.18 5.93 -2.12
CA ILE A 146 -11.49 4.68 -1.79
C ILE A 146 -10.52 4.93 -0.63
N THR A 147 -10.22 3.88 0.12
CA THR A 147 -9.26 3.91 1.22
C THR A 147 -7.95 3.21 0.88
N GLY A 148 -7.90 2.43 -0.21
CA GLY A 148 -6.71 1.66 -0.61
C GLY A 148 -6.59 0.30 0.10
N GLU A 149 -7.41 0.05 1.12
CA GLU A 149 -7.43 -1.22 1.87
C GLU A 149 -8.55 -2.15 1.38
N GLU A 150 -9.25 -1.78 0.30
CA GLU A 150 -10.41 -2.54 -0.16
C GLU A 150 -10.07 -3.75 -1.03
N GLU A 151 -10.75 -4.87 -0.78
CA GLU A 151 -10.74 -6.00 -1.72
C GLU A 151 -11.72 -5.77 -2.86
N ILE A 152 -11.26 -5.96 -4.10
CA ILE A 152 -12.10 -5.77 -5.29
C ILE A 152 -13.13 -6.90 -5.38
N PRO A 153 -14.44 -6.59 -5.48
CA PRO A 153 -15.49 -7.60 -5.51
C PRO A 153 -15.41 -8.51 -6.76
N VAL A 154 -15.86 -9.76 -6.63
CA VAL A 154 -15.83 -10.74 -7.73
C VAL A 154 -16.72 -10.27 -8.88
N GLY A 155 -16.19 -10.33 -10.11
CA GLY A 155 -16.88 -9.88 -11.33
C GLY A 155 -16.65 -8.41 -11.69
N VAL A 156 -15.94 -7.66 -10.85
CA VAL A 156 -15.46 -6.31 -11.18
C VAL A 156 -14.19 -6.44 -12.03
N VAL A 157 -14.16 -5.72 -13.15
CA VAL A 157 -13.06 -5.74 -14.12
C VAL A 157 -12.28 -4.42 -14.18
N ALA A 158 -12.85 -3.32 -13.70
CA ALA A 158 -12.11 -2.08 -13.47
C ALA A 158 -12.69 -1.26 -12.33
N VAL A 159 -11.85 -0.43 -11.72
CA VAL A 159 -12.23 0.62 -10.77
C VAL A 159 -11.68 1.96 -11.26
N LEU A 160 -12.57 2.92 -11.48
CA LEU A 160 -12.28 4.29 -11.85
C LEU A 160 -12.66 5.22 -10.70
N THR A 161 -11.77 6.12 -10.30
CA THR A 161 -11.98 6.97 -9.13
C THR A 161 -11.32 8.33 -9.29
N PRO A 162 -11.81 9.41 -8.66
CA PRO A 162 -11.05 10.66 -8.54
C PRO A 162 -9.95 10.58 -7.47
N ASP A 163 -10.06 9.64 -6.53
CA ASP A 163 -9.07 9.44 -5.49
C ASP A 163 -7.81 8.80 -6.06
N MET A 164 -6.69 9.05 -5.39
CA MET A 164 -5.35 8.70 -5.85
C MET A 164 -4.71 7.76 -4.83
N PRO A 165 -4.98 6.45 -4.95
CA PRO A 165 -4.36 5.46 -4.08
C PRO A 165 -2.94 5.18 -4.57
N ASP A 166 -2.07 4.73 -3.67
CA ASP A 166 -0.77 4.18 -4.05
C ASP A 166 -0.98 2.79 -4.70
N VAL A 167 -0.13 2.47 -5.68
CA VAL A 167 -0.38 1.42 -6.70
C VAL A 167 -0.14 0.01 -6.15
N LEU A 168 -1.18 -0.79 -5.88
CA LEU A 168 -1.04 -2.24 -5.61
C LEU A 168 -2.32 -3.05 -5.95
N SER A 169 -2.72 -3.21 -7.22
CA SER A 169 -3.82 -4.14 -7.56
C SER A 169 -3.73 -4.84 -8.93
N HIS A 170 -4.29 -6.04 -9.03
CA HIS A 170 -4.29 -6.92 -10.22
C HIS A 170 -5.44 -6.66 -11.21
N VAL A 171 -6.25 -5.62 -11.00
CA VAL A 171 -7.42 -5.28 -11.83
C VAL A 171 -7.19 -3.89 -12.41
N CYS A 172 -7.75 -3.57 -13.60
CA CYS A 172 -7.63 -2.23 -14.18
C CYS A 172 -8.06 -1.16 -13.18
N PHE A 173 -7.10 -0.38 -12.70
CA PHE A 173 -7.33 0.66 -11.71
C PHE A 173 -6.84 1.98 -12.31
N ALA A 174 -7.68 3.00 -12.31
CA ALA A 174 -7.28 4.31 -12.83
C ALA A 174 -7.91 5.47 -12.08
N THR A 175 -7.08 6.47 -11.81
CA THR A 175 -7.49 7.76 -11.28
C THR A 175 -7.81 8.71 -12.42
N CYS A 176 -9.00 9.31 -12.39
CA CYS A 176 -9.43 10.33 -13.35
C CYS A 176 -9.39 11.71 -12.70
N PHE A 177 -8.62 12.63 -13.28
CA PHE A 177 -8.49 13.99 -12.75
C PHE A 177 -9.47 14.96 -13.41
N ASP A 178 -10.16 14.54 -14.47
CA ASP A 178 -11.18 15.35 -15.13
C ASP A 178 -12.57 15.00 -14.57
N GLN A 179 -13.11 15.91 -13.77
CA GLN A 179 -14.45 15.74 -13.18
C GLN A 179 -15.55 15.65 -14.25
N ASN A 180 -15.39 16.26 -15.42
CA ASN A 180 -16.38 16.17 -16.49
C ASN A 180 -16.40 14.76 -17.07
N ILE A 181 -15.23 14.13 -17.24
CA ILE A 181 -15.14 12.73 -17.70
C ILE A 181 -15.82 11.81 -16.68
N LEU A 182 -15.51 11.93 -15.39
CA LEU A 182 -16.16 11.13 -14.34
C LEU A 182 -17.68 11.36 -14.30
N ARG A 183 -18.13 12.60 -14.39
CA ARG A 183 -19.56 12.94 -14.43
C ARG A 183 -20.23 12.29 -15.64
N ASN A 184 -19.62 12.37 -16.81
CA ASN A 184 -20.13 11.75 -18.04
C ASN A 184 -20.18 10.21 -17.93
N LEU A 185 -19.19 9.59 -17.29
CA LEU A 185 -19.19 8.14 -17.06
C LEU A 185 -20.28 7.73 -16.06
N ARG A 186 -20.52 8.49 -14.99
CA ARG A 186 -21.62 8.24 -14.03
C ARG A 186 -22.99 8.32 -14.70
N LEU A 187 -23.17 9.21 -15.68
CA LEU A 187 -24.39 9.28 -16.49
C LEU A 187 -24.61 8.05 -17.39
N LYS A 188 -23.59 7.20 -17.56
CA LYS A 188 -23.65 5.95 -18.33
C LYS A 188 -23.91 4.72 -17.46
N GLU A 189 -24.49 4.89 -16.27
CA GLU A 189 -24.87 3.79 -15.36
C GLU A 189 -25.58 2.65 -16.11
N GLY A 190 -25.10 1.42 -15.93
CA GLY A 190 -25.67 0.23 -16.55
C GLY A 190 -25.38 0.04 -18.04
N LYS A 191 -24.70 0.99 -18.71
CA LYS A 191 -24.23 0.82 -20.10
C LYS A 191 -22.91 0.06 -20.15
N ALA A 192 -22.68 -0.65 -21.26
CA ALA A 192 -21.44 -1.35 -21.49
C ALA A 192 -20.41 -0.43 -22.17
N VAL A 193 -19.19 -0.45 -21.66
CA VAL A 193 -18.05 0.30 -22.20
C VAL A 193 -16.82 -0.60 -22.34
N SER A 194 -15.98 -0.25 -23.31
CA SER A 194 -14.63 -0.82 -23.46
C SER A 194 -13.61 0.24 -23.05
N ILE A 195 -12.68 -0.17 -22.19
CA ILE A 195 -11.55 0.63 -21.73
C ILE A 195 -10.29 0.05 -22.38
N ARG A 196 -9.63 0.86 -23.20
CA ARG A 196 -8.35 0.53 -23.83
C ARG A 196 -7.26 1.53 -23.47
N LEU A 197 -6.04 1.03 -23.32
CA LEU A 197 -4.89 1.86 -23.00
C LEU A 197 -4.31 2.44 -24.29
N LYS A 198 -4.09 3.75 -24.34
CA LYS A 198 -3.26 4.37 -25.37
C LYS A 198 -2.21 5.22 -24.67
N SER A 199 -0.98 4.69 -24.64
CA SER A 199 0.16 5.22 -23.88
C SER A 199 -0.16 5.43 -22.40
N THR A 200 -0.44 6.67 -21.97
CA THR A 200 -0.76 7.04 -20.57
C THR A 200 -2.20 7.47 -20.36
N ASN A 201 -3.03 7.41 -21.41
CA ASN A 201 -4.45 7.77 -21.35
C ASN A 201 -5.35 6.54 -21.54
N LEU A 202 -6.55 6.61 -20.95
CA LEU A 202 -7.63 5.67 -21.21
C LEU A 202 -8.54 6.18 -22.32
N ILE A 203 -8.77 5.31 -23.31
CA ILE A 203 -9.82 5.49 -24.30
C ILE A 203 -11.01 4.67 -23.84
N ILE A 204 -12.11 5.36 -23.54
CA ILE A 204 -13.37 4.73 -23.15
C ILE A 204 -14.35 4.86 -24.31
N SER A 205 -14.70 3.74 -24.92
CA SER A 205 -15.65 3.67 -26.04
C SER A 205 -16.92 2.92 -25.65
N ASP A 206 -18.07 3.42 -26.06
CA ASP A 206 -19.35 2.73 -25.87
C ASP A 206 -19.39 1.47 -26.75
N ILE A 207 -19.88 0.36 -26.19
CA ILE A 207 -20.04 -0.91 -26.90
C ILE A 207 -21.49 -1.38 -26.83
N SER A 208 -21.98 -2.07 -27.87
CA SER A 208 -23.29 -2.71 -27.81
C SER A 208 -23.26 -3.87 -26.83
N SER A 209 -24.35 -4.05 -26.06
CA SER A 209 -24.51 -5.16 -25.12
C SER A 209 -24.38 -6.54 -25.79
N SER A 210 -24.63 -6.62 -27.10
CA SER A 210 -24.48 -7.81 -27.94
C SER A 210 -23.02 -8.21 -28.22
N ASN A 211 -22.06 -7.28 -28.11
CA ASN A 211 -20.65 -7.53 -28.44
C ASN A 211 -19.83 -8.06 -27.24
N LEU A 212 -20.39 -8.12 -26.03
CA LEU A 212 -19.72 -8.70 -24.86
C LEU A 212 -19.70 -10.23 -24.84
N SER A 213 -20.41 -10.89 -25.76
CA SER A 213 -20.52 -12.35 -25.85
C SER A 213 -19.29 -13.02 -26.49
N LEU A 214 -18.31 -12.26 -27.01
CA LEU A 214 -17.18 -12.80 -27.80
C LEU A 214 -15.78 -12.36 -27.33
N SER A 215 -15.66 -11.77 -26.13
CA SER A 215 -14.37 -11.64 -25.45
C SER A 215 -14.48 -12.19 -24.04
N SER A 216 -14.68 -13.51 -23.95
CA SER A 216 -14.31 -14.29 -22.76
C SER A 216 -12.79 -14.35 -22.65
N SER A 217 -12.10 -13.21 -22.62
CA SER A 217 -10.74 -13.13 -22.09
C SER A 217 -10.87 -13.23 -20.58
N ALA A 218 -10.92 -14.49 -20.13
CA ALA A 218 -10.76 -14.96 -18.77
C ALA A 218 -11.51 -14.16 -17.68
N LEU A 219 -12.68 -14.67 -17.27
CA LEU A 219 -12.86 -14.85 -15.82
C LEU A 219 -11.55 -15.48 -15.33
N PRO A 220 -10.86 -14.97 -14.30
CA PRO A 220 -9.68 -15.64 -13.78
C PRO A 220 -10.11 -17.07 -13.49
N SER A 221 -9.66 -18.02 -14.33
CA SER A 221 -9.93 -19.42 -14.12
C SER A 221 -9.31 -19.71 -12.77
N ILE A 222 -10.15 -19.98 -11.77
CA ILE A 222 -9.69 -20.42 -10.45
C ILE A 222 -8.69 -21.54 -10.71
N PRO A 223 -7.39 -21.38 -10.38
CA PRO A 223 -6.41 -22.38 -10.71
C PRO A 223 -6.78 -23.69 -10.01
N ARG A 224 -7.31 -24.65 -10.76
CA ARG A 224 -7.53 -26.00 -10.25
C ARG A 224 -6.16 -26.65 -10.13
N GLY A 225 -5.71 -26.88 -8.88
CA GLY A 225 -4.50 -27.65 -8.59
C GLY A 225 -3.57 -27.07 -7.52
N ILE A 226 -3.82 -25.87 -7.01
CA ILE A 226 -2.98 -25.30 -5.94
C ILE A 226 -3.46 -25.84 -4.59
N THR A 227 -2.54 -26.39 -3.80
CA THR A 227 -2.81 -26.84 -2.43
C THR A 227 -1.68 -26.35 -1.53
N PHE A 228 -2.03 -25.75 -0.39
CA PHE A 228 -1.04 -25.52 0.65
C PHE A 228 -0.50 -26.87 1.13
N LYS A 229 0.81 -27.04 1.02
CA LYS A 229 1.50 -28.14 1.71
C LYS A 229 1.68 -27.72 3.16
N ARG A 230 1.00 -28.43 4.06
CA ARG A 230 1.14 -28.21 5.50
C ARG A 230 2.61 -28.39 5.88
N LYS A 231 3.16 -27.41 6.58
CA LYS A 231 4.53 -27.45 7.09
C LYS A 231 4.55 -28.02 8.50
N ILE A 232 5.66 -28.66 8.87
CA ILE A 232 5.82 -29.36 10.15
C ILE A 232 6.84 -28.60 10.99
N PHE A 233 6.55 -28.45 12.28
CA PHE A 233 7.49 -27.88 13.22
C PHE A 233 8.72 -28.77 13.35
N ARG A 234 9.92 -28.21 13.10
CA ARG A 234 11.19 -28.95 13.18
C ARG A 234 11.90 -28.85 14.54
N GLY A 235 11.15 -28.55 15.60
CA GLY A 235 11.67 -28.56 16.98
C GLY A 235 12.53 -27.35 17.36
N LYS A 236 12.53 -26.28 16.56
CA LYS A 236 13.27 -25.03 16.82
C LYS A 236 12.32 -23.85 16.73
N TYR A 237 12.26 -23.02 17.76
CA TYR A 237 11.45 -21.80 17.76
C TYR A 237 12.15 -20.60 17.11
N ALA A 238 13.47 -20.64 16.91
CA ALA A 238 14.19 -19.54 16.27
C ALA A 238 15.35 -20.01 15.38
N VAL A 239 15.40 -19.45 14.17
CA VAL A 239 16.43 -19.75 13.16
C VAL A 239 17.11 -18.46 12.68
N SER A 240 18.40 -18.55 12.36
CA SER A 240 19.15 -17.45 11.74
C SER A 240 19.09 -17.55 10.22
N VAL A 241 19.59 -16.52 9.52
CA VAL A 241 19.49 -16.44 8.05
C VAL A 241 20.20 -17.59 7.36
N GLU A 242 21.27 -18.12 7.95
CA GLU A 242 22.02 -19.26 7.40
C GLU A 242 21.14 -20.53 7.36
N ASP A 243 20.23 -20.67 8.32
CA ASP A 243 19.29 -21.78 8.45
C ASP A 243 18.01 -21.61 7.59
N PHE A 244 17.82 -20.47 6.93
CA PHE A 244 16.61 -20.22 6.13
C PHE A 244 16.57 -21.17 4.92
N THR A 245 15.47 -21.92 4.84
CA THR A 245 15.12 -22.82 3.74
C THR A 245 13.61 -22.75 3.48
N PRO A 246 13.14 -23.05 2.26
CA PRO A 246 11.70 -23.04 1.92
C PRO A 246 10.83 -24.01 2.75
N ASP A 247 11.45 -24.91 3.52
CA ASP A 247 10.78 -25.80 4.45
C ASP A 247 10.64 -25.25 5.86
N MET A 248 11.51 -24.32 6.25
CA MET A 248 11.55 -23.72 7.58
C MET A 248 10.82 -22.37 7.61
N VAL A 249 10.92 -21.59 6.55
CA VAL A 249 10.44 -20.20 6.47
C VAL A 249 9.83 -19.92 5.09
N GLY A 250 9.12 -18.80 4.95
CA GLY A 250 8.50 -18.38 3.70
C GLY A 250 9.49 -17.71 2.74
N ALA A 251 8.96 -17.20 1.62
CA ALA A 251 9.81 -16.70 0.55
C ALA A 251 10.46 -15.35 0.90
N LYS A 252 9.86 -14.51 1.76
CA LYS A 252 10.50 -13.24 2.17
C LYS A 252 11.82 -13.51 2.88
N SER A 253 11.81 -14.45 3.83
CA SER A 253 13.03 -14.87 4.51
C SER A 253 14.05 -15.47 3.53
N CYS A 254 13.60 -16.34 2.62
CA CYS A 254 14.48 -16.94 1.62
C CYS A 254 15.12 -15.90 0.69
N ASN A 255 14.36 -14.89 0.26
CA ASN A 255 14.86 -13.81 -0.59
C ASN A 255 15.88 -12.93 0.17
N ILE A 256 15.67 -12.69 1.46
CA ILE A 256 16.66 -11.99 2.31
C ILE A 256 17.97 -12.76 2.39
N LYS A 257 17.92 -14.08 2.58
CA LYS A 257 19.13 -14.93 2.56
C LYS A 257 19.83 -14.84 1.20
N PHE A 258 19.09 -15.03 0.11
CA PHE A 258 19.62 -14.99 -1.25
C PHE A 258 20.34 -13.67 -1.56
N LEU A 259 19.72 -12.55 -1.20
CA LEU A 259 20.30 -11.23 -1.41
C LEU A 259 21.56 -11.01 -0.56
N ARG A 260 21.51 -11.35 0.74
CA ARG A 260 22.64 -11.15 1.66
C ARG A 260 23.91 -11.83 1.18
N GLU A 261 23.79 -12.99 0.54
CA GLU A 261 24.93 -13.77 0.04
C GLU A 261 25.49 -13.27 -1.31
N ARG A 262 24.73 -12.47 -2.06
CA ARG A 262 25.01 -12.18 -3.48
C ARG A 262 25.09 -10.71 -3.85
N VAL A 263 24.48 -9.80 -3.08
CA VAL A 263 24.55 -8.37 -3.39
C VAL A 263 25.94 -7.79 -3.06
N PRO A 264 26.42 -6.79 -3.81
CA PRO A 264 27.63 -6.06 -3.47
C PRO A 264 27.58 -5.44 -2.06
N SER A 265 28.74 -5.31 -1.42
CA SER A 265 28.87 -4.87 -0.02
C SER A 265 28.32 -3.47 0.28
N TRP A 266 28.09 -2.63 -0.73
CA TRP A 266 27.49 -1.30 -0.59
C TRP A 266 25.95 -1.33 -0.51
N ILE A 267 25.31 -2.41 -0.98
CA ILE A 267 23.89 -2.69 -0.75
C ILE A 267 23.81 -3.46 0.57
N LYS A 268 23.19 -2.86 1.57
CA LYS A 268 23.03 -3.46 2.89
C LYS A 268 21.74 -4.25 2.96
N ILE A 269 21.76 -5.36 3.68
CA ILE A 269 20.58 -6.16 4.02
C ILE A 269 20.43 -6.09 5.55
N PRO A 270 19.26 -5.71 6.10
CA PRO A 270 19.09 -5.61 7.54
C PRO A 270 19.31 -6.96 8.24
N THR A 271 19.68 -6.93 9.52
CA THR A 271 19.82 -8.14 10.33
C THR A 271 18.46 -8.82 10.47
N SER A 272 18.44 -10.16 10.39
CA SER A 272 17.20 -10.93 10.39
C SER A 272 17.35 -12.23 11.15
N VAL A 273 16.27 -12.63 11.82
CA VAL A 273 16.04 -13.98 12.37
C VAL A 273 14.60 -14.35 12.06
N ALA A 274 14.21 -15.61 12.20
CA ALA A 274 12.81 -15.99 12.00
C ALA A 274 12.32 -16.98 13.04
N ILE A 275 11.02 -16.92 13.31
CA ILE A 275 10.26 -17.98 13.94
C ILE A 275 9.72 -18.87 12.81
N PRO A 276 10.11 -20.15 12.73
CA PRO A 276 9.83 -20.98 11.57
C PRO A 276 8.38 -21.49 11.54
N PHE A 277 8.01 -22.10 10.42
CA PHE A 277 6.72 -22.78 10.26
C PHE A 277 6.46 -23.83 11.35
N GLY A 278 5.19 -23.98 11.72
CA GLY A 278 4.74 -24.93 12.74
C GLY A 278 4.90 -24.42 14.17
N ALA A 279 5.68 -23.36 14.40
CA ALA A 279 5.90 -22.81 15.74
C ALA A 279 4.59 -22.30 16.37
N PHE A 280 3.75 -21.60 15.60
CA PHE A 280 2.44 -21.15 16.06
C PHE A 280 1.57 -22.33 16.55
N GLU A 281 1.45 -23.37 15.73
CA GLU A 281 0.65 -24.55 16.02
C GLU A 281 1.19 -25.28 17.26
N THR A 282 2.51 -25.41 17.39
CA THR A 282 3.14 -26.00 18.57
C THR A 282 2.85 -25.18 19.82
N VAL A 283 3.08 -23.86 19.81
CA VAL A 283 2.79 -22.97 20.95
C VAL A 283 1.32 -23.05 21.36
N LEU A 284 0.40 -23.08 20.39
CA LEU A 284 -1.03 -23.18 20.64
C LEU A 284 -1.40 -24.52 21.30
N SER A 285 -0.73 -25.61 20.94
CA SER A 285 -0.99 -26.95 21.47
C SER A 285 -0.44 -27.20 22.87
N GLU A 286 0.45 -26.33 23.37
CA GLU A 286 1.02 -26.47 24.72
C GLU A 286 -0.04 -26.26 25.82
N ASN A 287 0.18 -26.91 26.97
CA ASN A 287 -0.77 -26.88 28.10
C ASN A 287 -1.12 -25.45 28.55
N ILE A 288 -0.16 -24.51 28.50
CA ILE A 288 -0.36 -23.10 28.86
C ILE A 288 -1.37 -22.36 27.97
N ASN A 289 -1.63 -22.87 26.75
CA ASN A 289 -2.56 -22.26 25.78
C ASN A 289 -3.74 -23.18 25.43
N LYS A 290 -3.93 -24.29 26.14
CA LYS A 290 -4.95 -25.32 25.83
C LYS A 290 -6.38 -24.75 25.78
N ASP A 291 -6.71 -23.83 26.68
CA ASP A 291 -8.03 -23.19 26.70
C ASP A 291 -8.26 -22.29 25.48
N ILE A 292 -7.21 -21.60 25.03
CA ILE A 292 -7.24 -20.77 23.83
C ILE A 292 -7.39 -21.65 22.59
N ALA A 293 -6.65 -22.76 22.52
CA ALA A 293 -6.78 -23.73 21.43
C ALA A 293 -8.21 -24.29 21.32
N ASN A 294 -8.81 -24.65 22.46
CA ASN A 294 -10.20 -25.10 22.53
C ASN A 294 -11.19 -24.01 22.08
N LYS A 295 -10.96 -22.76 22.49
CA LYS A 295 -11.77 -21.61 22.07
C LYS A 295 -11.71 -21.41 20.55
N ILE A 296 -10.51 -21.37 19.98
CA ILE A 296 -10.30 -21.21 18.53
C ILE A 296 -10.96 -22.36 17.78
N SER A 297 -10.78 -23.62 18.22
CA SER A 297 -11.41 -24.79 17.60
C SER A 297 -12.94 -24.71 17.59
N ARG A 298 -13.56 -24.24 18.69
CA ARG A 298 -15.02 -23.99 18.74
C ARG A 298 -15.45 -22.91 17.76
N LEU A 299 -14.77 -21.76 17.75
CA LEU A 299 -15.06 -20.66 16.83
C LEU A 299 -14.93 -21.08 15.37
N TYR A 300 -13.92 -21.88 15.05
CA TYR A 300 -13.66 -22.35 13.69
C TYR A 300 -14.78 -23.24 13.13
N LYS A 301 -15.50 -23.98 13.99
CA LYS A 301 -16.70 -24.74 13.57
C LYS A 301 -17.82 -23.82 13.04
N PHE A 302 -18.01 -22.65 13.64
CA PHE A 302 -18.98 -21.66 13.17
C PHE A 302 -18.56 -21.03 11.84
N ILE A 303 -17.26 -20.77 11.67
CA ILE A 303 -16.71 -20.27 10.40
C ILE A 303 -16.93 -21.28 9.27
N ASN A 304 -16.70 -22.57 9.53
CA ASN A 304 -17.00 -23.64 8.58
C ASN A 304 -18.51 -23.74 8.28
N GLY A 305 -19.37 -23.35 9.23
CA GLY A 305 -20.80 -23.16 9.03
C GLY A 305 -21.21 -21.87 8.30
N GLY A 306 -20.25 -21.00 7.94
CA GLY A 306 -20.47 -19.77 7.15
C GLY A 306 -20.44 -18.45 7.94
N ASP A 307 -20.31 -18.48 9.26
CA ASP A 307 -20.30 -17.26 10.08
C ASP A 307 -18.90 -16.62 10.12
N LEU A 308 -18.66 -15.66 9.21
CA LEU A 308 -17.39 -14.94 9.12
C LEU A 308 -17.19 -13.92 10.26
N SER A 309 -18.23 -13.56 11.02
CA SER A 309 -18.10 -12.61 12.14
C SER A 309 -17.16 -13.14 13.24
N LYS A 310 -17.00 -14.47 13.31
CA LYS A 310 -16.11 -15.17 14.26
C LYS A 310 -14.63 -15.04 13.94
N LEU A 311 -14.25 -14.53 12.76
CA LEU A 311 -12.85 -14.30 12.42
C LEU A 311 -12.19 -13.32 13.40
N GLN A 312 -12.89 -12.22 13.73
CA GLN A 312 -12.39 -11.24 14.70
C GLN A 312 -12.22 -11.86 16.10
N GLU A 313 -13.17 -12.68 16.55
CA GLU A 313 -13.08 -13.36 17.84
C GLU A 313 -11.89 -14.35 17.90
N ILE A 314 -11.54 -15.00 16.78
CA ILE A 314 -10.34 -15.85 16.70
C ILE A 314 -9.07 -15.01 16.84
N GLN A 315 -8.98 -13.88 16.13
CA GLN A 315 -7.83 -12.98 16.23
C GLN A 315 -7.63 -12.51 17.67
N GLU A 316 -8.70 -12.10 18.34
CA GLU A 316 -8.68 -11.71 19.76
C GLU A 316 -8.24 -12.86 20.68
N ALA A 317 -8.67 -14.09 20.39
CA ALA A 317 -8.22 -15.28 21.13
C ALA A 317 -6.71 -15.54 20.94
N VAL A 318 -6.18 -15.42 19.72
CA VAL A 318 -4.74 -15.55 19.45
C VAL A 318 -3.94 -14.51 20.23
N LEU A 319 -4.45 -13.27 20.34
CA LEU A 319 -3.81 -12.21 21.13
C LEU A 319 -3.76 -12.51 22.64
N GLN A 320 -4.52 -13.48 23.15
CA GLN A 320 -4.47 -13.90 24.56
C GLN A 320 -3.41 -14.98 24.84
N MET A 321 -2.72 -15.49 23.80
CA MET A 321 -1.71 -16.54 23.98
C MET A 321 -0.53 -16.12 24.86
N SER A 322 -0.05 -17.08 25.64
CA SER A 322 1.17 -17.01 26.44
C SER A 322 2.35 -17.60 25.67
N ALA A 323 3.52 -16.96 25.78
CA ALA A 323 4.74 -17.45 25.17
C ALA A 323 5.38 -18.54 26.05
N PRO A 324 5.75 -19.70 25.49
CA PRO A 324 6.57 -20.69 26.19
C PRO A 324 7.96 -20.13 26.52
N LEU A 325 8.51 -20.50 27.69
CA LEU A 325 9.85 -20.08 28.10
C LEU A 325 10.94 -20.56 27.12
N SER A 326 10.75 -21.73 26.52
CA SER A 326 11.62 -22.30 25.48
C SER A 326 11.73 -21.37 24.27
N LEU A 327 10.58 -20.88 23.76
CA LEU A 327 10.53 -19.94 22.65
C LEU A 327 11.26 -18.64 22.99
N ILE A 328 11.01 -18.08 24.17
CA ILE A 328 11.65 -16.82 24.62
C ILE A 328 13.18 -16.99 24.66
N TYR A 329 13.65 -18.07 25.30
CA TYR A 329 15.07 -18.33 25.46
C TYR A 329 15.77 -18.56 24.12
N GLU A 330 15.20 -19.40 23.27
CA GLU A 330 15.78 -19.72 21.96
C GLU A 330 15.84 -18.48 21.06
N LEU A 331 14.75 -17.70 21.02
CA LEU A 331 14.69 -16.47 20.24
C LEU A 331 15.69 -15.42 20.75
N LYS A 332 15.76 -15.21 22.08
CA LYS A 332 16.72 -14.28 22.70
C LYS A 332 18.16 -14.64 22.37
N ASN A 333 18.51 -15.91 22.46
CA ASN A 333 19.85 -16.40 22.13
C ASN A 333 20.16 -16.22 20.64
N LYS A 334 19.21 -16.59 19.77
CA LYS A 334 19.40 -16.51 18.32
C LYS A 334 19.50 -15.08 17.81
N MET A 335 18.72 -14.15 18.38
CA MET A 335 18.83 -12.72 18.08
C MET A 335 20.22 -12.21 18.45
N ARG A 336 20.67 -12.46 19.70
CA ARG A 336 21.99 -12.03 20.18
C ARG A 336 23.14 -12.60 19.36
N SER A 337 23.11 -13.90 19.05
CA SER A 337 24.16 -14.53 18.25
C SER A 337 24.22 -14.02 16.82
N SER A 338 23.10 -13.51 16.30
CA SER A 338 22.99 -12.93 14.94
C SER A 338 23.29 -11.43 14.91
N GLY A 339 23.70 -10.84 16.03
CA GLY A 339 23.97 -9.39 16.14
C GLY A 339 22.73 -8.50 16.26
N MET A 340 21.54 -9.09 16.44
CA MET A 340 20.29 -8.34 16.60
C MET A 340 20.04 -8.00 18.07
N PRO A 341 19.67 -6.75 18.40
CA PRO A 341 19.40 -6.35 19.78
C PRO A 341 18.13 -7.04 20.30
N TRP A 342 18.21 -7.57 21.53
CA TRP A 342 17.02 -8.02 22.26
C TRP A 342 16.26 -6.80 22.80
N PRO A 343 14.92 -6.73 22.66
CA PRO A 343 14.13 -5.56 23.07
C PRO A 343 14.06 -5.32 24.60
N GLY A 344 14.68 -6.18 25.42
CA GLY A 344 14.58 -6.14 26.88
C GLY A 344 13.31 -6.81 27.40
N ASP A 345 13.16 -6.88 28.71
CA ASP A 345 12.02 -7.57 29.33
C ASP A 345 10.73 -6.74 29.22
N GLU A 346 10.82 -5.41 29.30
CA GLU A 346 9.70 -4.51 29.03
C GLU A 346 9.30 -4.53 27.54
N GLY A 347 10.29 -4.52 26.64
CA GLY A 347 10.05 -4.58 25.18
C GLY A 347 9.60 -5.96 24.70
N TRP A 348 9.85 -7.03 25.45
CA TRP A 348 9.35 -8.37 25.12
C TRP A 348 7.83 -8.42 25.01
N ASN A 349 7.10 -7.71 25.87
CA ASN A 349 5.64 -7.68 25.80
C ASN A 349 5.13 -7.09 24.48
N LEU A 350 5.81 -6.07 23.96
CA LEU A 350 5.53 -5.47 22.65
C LEU A 350 5.90 -6.45 21.53
N ALA A 351 7.09 -7.04 21.57
CA ALA A 351 7.53 -8.04 20.61
C ALA A 351 6.57 -9.23 20.52
N TRP A 352 6.16 -9.78 21.67
CA TRP A 352 5.22 -10.89 21.75
C TRP A 352 3.84 -10.51 21.22
N ARG A 353 3.35 -9.31 21.55
CA ARG A 353 2.12 -8.77 20.97
C ARG A 353 2.21 -8.68 19.45
N SER A 354 3.34 -8.24 18.90
CA SER A 354 3.56 -8.15 17.45
C SER A 354 3.61 -9.51 16.78
N ILE A 355 4.30 -10.49 17.36
CA ILE A 355 4.31 -11.89 16.87
C ILE A 355 2.88 -12.44 16.82
N LYS A 356 2.10 -12.26 17.91
CA LYS A 356 0.70 -12.71 17.95
C LYS A 356 -0.18 -12.01 16.93
N LYS A 357 0.03 -10.71 16.65
CA LYS A 357 -0.67 -10.00 15.58
C LYS A 357 -0.35 -10.58 14.19
N VAL A 358 0.92 -10.88 13.91
CA VAL A 358 1.32 -11.53 12.65
C VAL A 358 0.62 -12.89 12.50
N TRP A 359 0.62 -13.72 13.56
CA TRP A 359 -0.11 -14.99 13.53
C TRP A 359 -1.63 -14.82 13.41
N ALA A 360 -2.21 -13.85 14.11
CA ALA A 360 -3.64 -13.55 14.04
C ALA A 360 -4.05 -13.10 12.63
N SER A 361 -3.16 -12.44 11.87
CA SER A 361 -3.43 -11.98 10.50
C SER A 361 -3.80 -13.11 9.54
N LYS A 362 -3.50 -14.38 9.90
CA LYS A 362 -4.02 -15.57 9.23
C LYS A 362 -5.55 -15.50 9.08
N TRP A 363 -6.26 -15.00 10.10
CA TRP A 363 -7.72 -14.86 10.10
C TRP A 363 -8.20 -13.45 9.72
N ASN A 364 -7.38 -12.65 9.04
CA ASN A 364 -7.89 -11.44 8.40
C ASN A 364 -8.99 -11.82 7.41
N GLU A 365 -10.07 -11.05 7.39
CA GLU A 365 -11.23 -11.34 6.53
C GLU A 365 -10.82 -11.46 5.06
N ARG A 366 -10.01 -10.52 4.56
CA ARG A 366 -9.40 -10.56 3.22
C ARG A 366 -8.62 -11.84 2.95
N ALA A 367 -7.79 -12.27 3.90
CA ALA A 367 -6.93 -13.43 3.74
C ALA A 367 -7.76 -14.72 3.70
N PHE A 368 -8.75 -14.82 4.58
CA PHE A 368 -9.63 -15.97 4.70
C PHE A 368 -10.55 -16.12 3.48
N ILE A 369 -11.15 -15.02 3.03
CA ILE A 369 -11.99 -14.98 1.83
C ILE A 369 -11.17 -15.32 0.58
N SER A 370 -9.98 -14.73 0.43
CA SER A 370 -9.07 -15.02 -0.68
C SER A 370 -8.71 -16.51 -0.74
N CYS A 371 -8.38 -17.13 0.39
CA CYS A 371 -8.14 -18.58 0.47
C CYS A 371 -9.36 -19.39 0.02
N ARG A 372 -10.57 -19.06 0.49
CA ARG A 372 -11.81 -19.75 0.10
C ARG A 372 -12.12 -19.60 -1.39
N LYS A 373 -11.96 -18.39 -1.95
CA LYS A 373 -12.14 -18.14 -3.39
C LYS A 373 -11.19 -18.98 -4.25
N ALA A 374 -9.97 -19.18 -3.77
CA ALA A 374 -8.96 -20.02 -4.43
C ALA A 374 -9.12 -21.53 -4.13
N ASN A 375 -10.16 -21.95 -3.39
CA ASN A 375 -10.34 -23.32 -2.90
C ASN A 375 -9.13 -23.87 -2.12
N LEU A 376 -8.40 -23.00 -1.43
CA LEU A 376 -7.26 -23.36 -0.61
C LEU A 376 -7.72 -23.73 0.80
N ASN A 377 -7.24 -24.88 1.29
CA ASN A 377 -7.53 -25.29 2.66
C ASN A 377 -6.76 -24.42 3.65
N HIS A 378 -7.46 -23.50 4.29
CA HIS A 378 -6.92 -22.58 5.30
C HIS A 378 -6.20 -23.29 6.47
N ASP A 379 -6.53 -24.54 6.78
CA ASP A 379 -5.86 -25.32 7.83
C ASP A 379 -4.40 -25.65 7.50
N ASN A 380 -4.06 -25.71 6.21
CA ASN A 380 -2.71 -26.01 5.73
C ASN A 380 -1.83 -24.75 5.58
N LEU A 381 -2.40 -23.56 5.78
CA LEU A 381 -1.66 -22.30 5.80
C LEU A 381 -0.85 -22.21 7.09
N CYS A 382 0.47 -22.17 6.97
CA CYS A 382 1.40 -22.02 8.08
C CYS A 382 2.07 -20.65 8.00
N MET A 383 2.17 -19.96 9.13
CA MET A 383 2.74 -18.61 9.23
C MET A 383 4.07 -18.66 9.96
N ALA A 384 5.18 -18.50 9.24
CA ALA A 384 6.45 -18.13 9.85
C ALA A 384 6.44 -16.61 10.12
N VAL A 385 7.36 -16.15 10.99
CA VAL A 385 7.52 -14.73 11.29
C VAL A 385 8.96 -14.33 11.03
N LEU A 386 9.17 -13.51 10.02
CA LEU A 386 10.46 -12.87 9.75
C LEU A 386 10.63 -11.68 10.69
N ILE A 387 11.64 -11.75 11.55
CA ILE A 387 11.99 -10.69 12.49
C ILE A 387 13.17 -9.95 11.91
N GLN A 388 13.02 -8.66 11.66
CA GLN A 388 14.05 -7.86 11.01
C GLN A 388 14.24 -6.53 11.73
N GLU A 389 15.47 -6.02 11.74
CA GLU A 389 15.73 -4.66 12.21
C GLU A 389 15.02 -3.62 11.33
N THR A 390 14.35 -2.66 11.97
CA THR A 390 13.77 -1.52 11.26
C THR A 390 14.85 -0.51 10.94
N ILE A 391 15.09 -0.26 9.66
CA ILE A 391 16.00 0.79 9.20
C ILE A 391 15.24 2.10 9.13
N CYS A 392 15.45 2.97 10.12
CA CYS A 392 14.90 4.33 10.13
C CYS A 392 15.78 5.23 9.23
N GLY A 393 15.47 5.25 7.94
CA GLY A 393 16.17 6.09 6.96
C GLY A 393 15.47 7.42 6.69
N ASP A 394 16.17 8.27 5.94
CA ASP A 394 15.69 9.58 5.49
C ASP A 394 14.59 9.42 4.42
N TYR A 395 14.76 8.40 3.57
CA TYR A 395 13.82 8.07 2.52
C TYR A 395 13.59 6.57 2.43
N ALA A 396 12.39 6.16 2.05
CA ALA A 396 12.06 4.81 1.66
C ALA A 396 11.65 4.77 0.19
N PHE A 397 11.89 3.65 -0.47
CA PHE A 397 11.64 3.52 -1.90
C PHE A 397 11.13 2.12 -2.29
N VAL A 398 10.38 2.08 -3.38
CA VAL A 398 9.96 0.86 -4.08
C VAL A 398 10.46 0.93 -5.52
N ILE A 399 11.06 -0.15 -6.00
CA ILE A 399 11.55 -0.30 -7.37
C ILE A 399 10.75 -1.39 -8.07
N HIS A 400 10.28 -1.08 -9.27
CA HIS A 400 9.85 -2.06 -10.25
C HIS A 400 10.85 -2.09 -11.41
N THR A 401 11.51 -3.22 -11.60
CA THR A 401 12.57 -3.32 -12.63
C THR A 401 12.01 -3.56 -14.03
N LYS A 402 10.71 -3.78 -14.17
CA LYS A 402 9.94 -3.57 -15.39
C LYS A 402 8.96 -2.44 -15.13
N ASN A 403 8.87 -1.44 -16.01
CA ASN A 403 7.97 -0.31 -15.79
C ASN A 403 6.51 -0.78 -15.72
N PRO A 404 5.81 -0.64 -14.58
CA PRO A 404 4.45 -1.16 -14.40
C PRO A 404 3.41 -0.33 -15.15
N LEU A 405 3.74 0.90 -15.55
CA LEU A 405 2.85 1.81 -16.25
C LEU A 405 2.91 1.61 -17.77
N SER A 406 4.12 1.49 -18.32
CA SER A 406 4.33 1.31 -19.77
C SER A 406 4.44 -0.15 -20.20
N GLY A 407 4.80 -1.05 -19.27
CA GLY A 407 5.15 -2.44 -19.56
C GLY A 407 6.57 -2.63 -20.13
N ASP A 408 7.35 -1.55 -20.27
CA ASP A 408 8.70 -1.56 -20.84
C ASP A 408 9.71 -2.23 -19.88
N ASP A 409 10.34 -3.31 -20.34
CA ASP A 409 11.34 -4.08 -19.59
C ASP A 409 12.75 -3.47 -19.66
N SER A 410 12.96 -2.43 -20.48
CA SER A 410 14.19 -1.66 -20.53
C SER A 410 14.22 -0.52 -19.50
N GLU A 411 13.11 -0.30 -18.80
CA GLU A 411 12.90 0.79 -17.86
C GLU A 411 12.74 0.29 -16.42
N ILE A 412 13.37 1.00 -15.50
CA ILE A 412 13.18 0.85 -14.05
C ILE A 412 12.30 2.01 -13.60
N TYR A 413 11.16 1.69 -12.99
CA TYR A 413 10.28 2.65 -12.34
C TYR A 413 10.55 2.63 -10.83
N THR A 414 10.54 3.79 -10.19
CA THR A 414 10.80 3.89 -8.75
C THR A 414 9.96 4.97 -8.12
N GLU A 415 9.45 4.67 -6.92
CA GLU A 415 8.75 5.60 -6.04
C GLU A 415 9.54 5.82 -4.76
N ILE A 416 9.57 7.05 -4.27
CA ILE A 416 10.33 7.48 -3.09
C ILE A 416 9.47 8.37 -2.20
N VAL A 417 9.52 8.11 -0.89
CA VAL A 417 8.89 8.94 0.15
C VAL A 417 9.91 9.30 1.23
N LYS A 418 9.60 10.32 2.03
CA LYS A 418 10.38 10.62 3.23
C LYS A 418 9.94 9.74 4.41
N GLY A 419 10.90 9.32 5.21
CA GLY A 419 10.67 8.48 6.39
C GLY A 419 10.53 7.00 6.04
N LEU A 420 9.75 6.28 6.84
CA LEU A 420 9.58 4.83 6.75
C LEU A 420 8.77 4.41 5.51
N GLY A 421 9.00 3.17 5.03
CA GLY A 421 8.32 2.58 3.87
C GLY A 421 6.80 2.48 4.03
N GLU A 422 6.30 2.41 5.26
CA GLU A 422 4.89 2.45 5.59
C GLU A 422 4.22 3.78 5.19
N THR A 423 4.99 4.84 4.94
CA THR A 423 4.49 6.09 4.33
C THR A 423 4.11 5.90 2.86
N LEU A 424 4.82 5.01 2.16
CA LEU A 424 4.61 4.68 0.75
C LEU A 424 3.58 3.57 0.58
N VAL A 425 3.71 2.50 1.37
CA VAL A 425 2.82 1.32 1.29
C VAL A 425 1.48 1.59 1.99
N GLY A 426 1.45 2.44 3.02
CA GLY A 426 0.22 2.83 3.68
C GLY A 426 -0.57 3.85 2.85
N ALA A 427 -1.89 3.77 2.92
CA ALA A 427 -2.81 4.67 2.21
C ALA A 427 -2.87 6.11 2.76
N TYR A 428 -1.72 6.77 2.83
CA TYR A 428 -1.60 8.18 3.20
C TYR A 428 -1.84 9.06 1.98
N PRO A 429 -2.78 10.04 2.04
CA PRO A 429 -3.11 10.89 0.91
C PRO A 429 -1.90 11.64 0.34
N GLY A 430 -1.89 11.79 -0.98
CA GLY A 430 -0.82 12.44 -1.75
C GLY A 430 0.14 11.44 -2.39
N ARG A 431 1.00 11.93 -3.26
CA ARG A 431 1.89 11.09 -4.08
C ARG A 431 3.30 11.01 -3.50
N ALA A 432 3.91 9.86 -3.71
CA ALA A 432 5.35 9.72 -3.67
C ALA A 432 6.02 10.53 -4.79
N MET A 433 7.33 10.73 -4.66
CA MET A 433 8.17 11.17 -5.76
C MET A 433 8.42 9.96 -6.66
N SER A 434 8.20 10.09 -7.97
CA SER A 434 8.38 8.98 -8.91
C SER A 434 9.32 9.37 -10.04
N PHE A 435 10.13 8.42 -10.49
CA PHE A 435 11.03 8.59 -11.62
C PHE A 435 11.21 7.30 -12.41
N VAL A 436 11.60 7.46 -13.67
CA VAL A 436 11.93 6.35 -14.58
C VAL A 436 13.39 6.46 -14.98
N THR A 437 14.09 5.33 -15.04
CA THR A 437 15.48 5.24 -15.47
C THR A 437 15.64 4.12 -16.49
N LYS A 438 16.32 4.40 -17.62
CA LYS A 438 16.63 3.35 -18.60
C LYS A 438 17.78 2.48 -18.11
N LYS A 439 17.66 1.16 -18.22
CA LYS A 439 18.68 0.19 -17.77
C LYS A 439 20.04 0.35 -18.47
N ASN A 440 20.05 0.92 -19.67
CA ASN A 440 21.27 1.22 -20.43
C ASN A 440 21.91 2.58 -20.07
N ASN A 441 21.20 3.46 -19.37
CA ASN A 441 21.70 4.77 -18.94
C ASN A 441 21.16 5.13 -17.55
N LEU A 442 21.77 4.51 -16.53
CA LEU A 442 21.39 4.71 -15.13
C LEU A 442 21.66 6.12 -14.60
N LYS A 443 22.48 6.92 -15.30
CA LYS A 443 22.89 8.28 -14.88
C LYS A 443 21.92 9.38 -15.34
N SER A 444 20.85 9.02 -16.04
CA SER A 444 19.87 9.99 -16.56
C SER A 444 18.44 9.63 -16.15
N PRO A 445 18.15 9.61 -14.83
CA PRO A 445 16.79 9.40 -14.34
C PRO A 445 15.89 10.58 -14.70
N ILE A 446 14.63 10.28 -15.06
CA ILE A 446 13.62 11.25 -15.46
C ILE A 446 12.53 11.27 -14.39
N VAL A 447 12.40 12.38 -13.67
CA VAL A 447 11.30 12.57 -12.70
C VAL A 447 9.99 12.62 -13.48
N THR A 448 9.04 11.76 -13.08
CA THR A 448 7.68 11.71 -13.61
C THR A 448 6.67 12.31 -12.64
N CYS A 449 6.99 12.35 -11.34
CA CYS A 449 6.13 12.96 -10.33
C CYS A 449 6.95 13.53 -9.16
N TYR A 450 6.58 14.74 -8.71
CA TYR A 450 7.09 15.33 -7.46
C TYR A 450 6.16 14.98 -6.28
N PRO A 451 6.70 14.89 -5.05
CA PRO A 451 5.95 14.37 -3.91
C PRO A 451 4.90 15.35 -3.39
N SER A 452 3.75 14.84 -2.96
CA SER A 452 2.65 15.61 -2.39
C SER A 452 2.04 15.04 -1.10
N LYS A 453 2.62 13.97 -0.53
CA LYS A 453 2.19 13.47 0.79
C LYS A 453 2.42 14.52 1.89
N LEU A 454 1.40 14.77 2.72
CA LEU A 454 1.47 15.76 3.81
C LEU A 454 2.13 15.23 5.10
N ILE A 455 2.08 13.91 5.27
CA ILE A 455 2.51 13.21 6.48
C ILE A 455 3.51 12.12 6.07
N GLY A 456 4.60 12.03 6.81
CA GLY A 456 5.52 10.89 6.78
C GLY A 456 5.58 10.22 8.14
N LEU A 457 5.87 8.93 8.14
CA LEU A 457 6.05 8.12 9.33
C LEU A 457 7.53 8.03 9.66
N TYR A 458 7.88 8.33 10.90
CA TYR A 458 9.25 8.24 11.41
C TYR A 458 9.27 7.38 12.66
N GLY A 459 10.24 6.49 12.75
CA GLY A 459 10.40 5.59 13.90
C GLY A 459 11.75 5.77 14.55
N LYS A 460 11.85 5.30 15.79
CA LYS A 460 13.14 5.02 16.43
C LYS A 460 13.64 3.65 15.96
N PRO A 461 14.96 3.38 16.02
CA PRO A 461 15.50 2.05 15.78
C PRO A 461 14.71 1.00 16.57
N SER A 462 14.20 0.01 15.85
CA SER A 462 13.20 -0.93 16.35
C SER A 462 13.30 -2.24 15.57
N ILE A 463 12.33 -3.12 15.81
CA ILE A 463 12.17 -4.40 15.14
C ILE A 463 10.82 -4.40 14.43
N ILE A 464 10.79 -4.95 13.22
CA ILE A 464 9.57 -5.27 12.49
C ILE A 464 9.39 -6.78 12.39
N PHE A 465 8.16 -7.22 12.61
CA PHE A 465 7.73 -8.62 12.51
C PHE A 465 6.91 -8.76 11.24
N ARG A 466 7.44 -9.44 10.24
CA ARG A 466 6.77 -9.63 8.95
C ARG A 466 6.14 -11.00 8.85
N SER A 467 4.95 -11.03 8.28
CA SER A 467 4.33 -12.25 7.76
C SER A 467 5.25 -12.92 6.75
N ASP A 468 5.36 -14.24 6.83
CA ASP A 468 6.20 -15.04 5.94
C ASP A 468 5.53 -16.41 5.72
N SER A 469 4.31 -16.39 5.19
CA SER A 469 3.49 -17.61 5.07
C SER A 469 3.89 -18.51 3.89
N ASN A 470 3.46 -19.77 3.94
CA ASN A 470 3.53 -20.69 2.78
C ASN A 470 2.48 -20.39 1.69
N GLY A 471 1.75 -19.28 1.78
CA GLY A 471 0.73 -18.87 0.82
C GLY A 471 0.96 -17.54 0.12
N GLU A 472 2.01 -16.79 0.43
CA GLU A 472 2.25 -15.47 -0.15
C GLU A 472 2.77 -15.51 -1.60
N ASP A 473 3.59 -16.51 -1.93
CA ASP A 473 4.32 -16.59 -3.21
C ASP A 473 3.96 -17.85 -4.02
N LEU A 474 2.70 -18.26 -3.96
CA LEU A 474 2.21 -19.36 -4.78
C LEU A 474 1.96 -18.89 -6.21
N GLU A 475 2.52 -19.64 -7.16
CA GLU A 475 2.30 -19.41 -8.58
C GLU A 475 0.79 -19.42 -8.88
N LYS A 476 0.26 -18.30 -9.42
CA LYS A 476 -1.17 -18.06 -9.71
C LYS A 476 -2.09 -17.82 -8.49
N TYR A 477 -1.54 -17.61 -7.30
CA TYR A 477 -2.29 -17.08 -6.15
C TYR A 477 -1.58 -15.85 -5.59
N ALA A 478 -2.20 -14.68 -5.76
CA ALA A 478 -1.69 -13.42 -5.22
C ALA A 478 -1.98 -13.35 -3.71
N GLY A 479 -1.13 -13.99 -2.90
CA GLY A 479 -1.20 -13.95 -1.44
C GLY A 479 -0.54 -12.71 -0.83
N ALA A 480 0.19 -11.96 -1.64
CA ALA A 480 0.90 -10.77 -1.22
C ALA A 480 -0.01 -9.70 -0.60
N GLY A 481 0.43 -9.12 0.52
CA GLY A 481 -0.30 -8.06 1.21
C GLY A 481 -1.56 -8.52 1.96
N LEU A 482 -1.90 -9.81 1.94
CA LEU A 482 -3.05 -10.33 2.70
C LEU A 482 -2.79 -10.39 4.20
N TYR A 483 -1.54 -10.66 4.59
CA TYR A 483 -1.10 -10.87 5.96
C TYR A 483 -0.26 -9.70 6.45
N ASP A 484 -0.33 -9.44 7.75
CA ASP A 484 0.16 -8.19 8.31
C ASP A 484 1.64 -8.25 8.66
N SER A 485 2.34 -7.14 8.42
CA SER A 485 3.65 -6.86 8.99
C SER A 485 3.48 -5.80 10.08
N VAL A 486 4.09 -6.03 11.24
CA VAL A 486 3.86 -5.24 12.46
C VAL A 486 5.17 -4.67 12.96
N ILE A 487 5.31 -3.34 12.91
CA ILE A 487 6.40 -2.65 13.58
C ILE A 487 6.14 -2.70 15.10
N MET A 488 7.17 -3.02 15.88
CA MET A 488 7.06 -3.16 17.34
C MET A 488 6.66 -1.85 18.05
N ASN A 489 7.24 -0.74 17.60
CA ASN A 489 6.99 0.59 18.13
C ASN A 489 6.19 1.37 17.09
N ASP A 490 5.07 1.95 17.51
CA ASP A 490 4.24 2.74 16.61
C ASP A 490 5.06 3.95 16.08
N PRO A 491 5.08 4.17 14.76
CA PRO A 491 5.80 5.30 14.20
C PRO A 491 5.09 6.61 14.51
N GLU A 492 5.88 7.67 14.65
CA GLU A 492 5.40 9.03 14.83
C GLU A 492 5.00 9.64 13.47
N LYS A 493 3.84 10.28 13.44
CA LYS A 493 3.36 11.03 12.28
C LYS A 493 3.99 12.42 12.28
N VAL A 494 4.73 12.73 11.24
CA VAL A 494 5.43 14.01 11.08
C VAL A 494 4.91 14.74 9.85
N VAL A 495 4.69 16.05 9.99
CA VAL A 495 4.35 16.91 8.85
C VAL A 495 5.58 17.11 7.97
N LEU A 496 5.43 16.81 6.68
CA LEU A 496 6.52 16.91 5.72
C LEU A 496 6.70 18.34 5.22
N ASP A 497 7.95 18.81 5.25
CA ASP A 497 8.40 20.05 4.61
C ASP A 497 9.31 19.69 3.44
N TYR A 498 8.81 19.88 2.22
CA TYR A 498 9.56 19.65 0.98
C TYR A 498 10.40 20.87 0.56
N SER A 499 10.14 22.05 1.15
CA SER A 499 10.88 23.27 0.81
C SER A 499 12.35 23.17 1.16
N ARG A 500 12.70 22.34 2.13
CA ARG A 500 14.10 22.11 2.55
C ARG A 500 14.63 20.76 2.12
N ASP A 501 13.87 20.03 1.30
CA ASP A 501 14.24 18.68 0.91
C ASP A 501 15.27 18.70 -0.24
N PRO A 502 16.49 18.17 -0.04
CA PRO A 502 17.48 18.11 -1.10
C PRO A 502 17.02 17.24 -2.28
N MET A 503 16.12 16.27 -2.07
CA MET A 503 15.53 15.47 -3.14
C MET A 503 14.69 16.31 -4.12
N VAL A 504 14.16 17.45 -3.66
CA VAL A 504 13.36 18.37 -4.47
C VAL A 504 14.20 19.53 -4.99
N GLY A 505 15.02 20.14 -4.13
CA GLY A 505 15.75 21.38 -4.43
C GLY A 505 17.17 21.22 -4.98
N ASP A 506 17.81 20.05 -4.82
CA ASP A 506 19.19 19.81 -5.27
C ASP A 506 19.21 18.72 -6.36
N LYS A 507 19.43 19.16 -7.61
CA LYS A 507 19.43 18.26 -8.77
C LYS A 507 20.60 17.28 -8.76
N SER A 508 21.75 17.67 -8.20
CA SER A 508 22.94 16.82 -8.13
C SER A 508 22.71 15.68 -7.14
N PHE A 509 22.22 16.02 -5.94
CA PHE A 509 21.83 15.04 -4.93
C PHE A 509 20.75 14.09 -5.45
N GLN A 510 19.67 14.64 -6.03
CA GLN A 510 18.57 13.87 -6.63
C GLN A 510 19.09 12.85 -7.67
N THR A 511 19.91 13.31 -8.63
CA THR A 511 20.43 12.46 -9.70
C THR A 511 21.33 11.36 -9.14
N SER A 512 22.19 11.70 -8.18
CA SER A 512 23.07 10.73 -7.51
C SER A 512 22.28 9.64 -6.79
N VAL A 513 21.27 10.02 -6.00
CA VAL A 513 20.42 9.07 -5.26
C VAL A 513 19.64 8.18 -6.22
N PHE A 514 18.97 8.76 -7.21
CA PHE A 514 18.15 8.02 -8.17
C PHE A 514 18.98 7.02 -8.98
N SER A 515 20.17 7.44 -9.44
CA SER A 515 21.08 6.56 -10.17
C SER A 515 21.50 5.37 -9.32
N LYS A 516 21.80 5.60 -8.03
CA LYS A 516 22.20 4.55 -7.09
C LYS A 516 21.06 3.57 -6.80
N ILE A 517 19.84 4.07 -6.64
CA ILE A 517 18.64 3.22 -6.46
C ILE A 517 18.36 2.40 -7.72
N ALA A 518 18.43 3.01 -8.91
CA ALA A 518 18.25 2.29 -10.17
C ALA A 518 19.34 1.23 -10.40
N GLU A 519 20.60 1.51 -10.00
CA GLU A 519 21.69 0.54 -10.00
C GLU A 519 21.40 -0.66 -9.09
N THR A 520 20.89 -0.42 -7.87
CA THR A 520 20.42 -1.48 -6.97
C THR A 520 19.37 -2.36 -7.65
N GLY A 521 18.37 -1.76 -8.29
CA GLY A 521 17.33 -2.49 -9.03
C GLY A 521 17.89 -3.38 -10.14
N LYS A 522 18.78 -2.83 -10.99
CA LYS A 522 19.42 -3.56 -12.08
C LYS A 522 20.26 -4.75 -11.59
N ILE A 523 21.03 -4.55 -10.52
CA ILE A 523 21.85 -5.62 -9.92
C ILE A 523 20.96 -6.74 -9.41
N ILE A 524 19.92 -6.42 -8.65
CA ILE A 524 19.03 -7.42 -8.05
C ILE A 524 18.26 -8.19 -9.12
N GLU A 525 17.73 -7.52 -10.14
CA GLU A 525 17.13 -8.18 -11.30
C GLU A 525 18.10 -9.13 -11.99
N SER A 526 19.36 -8.71 -12.19
CA SER A 526 20.38 -9.56 -12.82
C SER A 526 20.71 -10.80 -11.99
N LEU A 527 20.64 -10.72 -10.66
CA LEU A 527 20.87 -11.86 -9.76
C LEU A 527 19.73 -12.89 -9.84
N TYR A 528 18.48 -12.44 -9.96
CA TYR A 528 17.32 -13.33 -10.06
C TYR A 528 17.05 -13.82 -11.48
N GLY A 529 17.40 -13.03 -12.50
CA GLY A 529 17.17 -13.34 -13.92
C GLY A 529 15.78 -13.01 -14.44
N TYR A 530 14.94 -12.32 -13.66
CA TYR A 530 13.60 -11.89 -14.02
C TYR A 530 13.20 -10.60 -13.27
N PRO A 531 12.21 -9.83 -13.75
CA PRO A 531 11.82 -8.57 -13.14
C PRO A 531 11.46 -8.67 -11.66
N GLN A 532 11.82 -7.65 -10.89
CA GLN A 532 11.70 -7.62 -9.43
C GLN A 532 10.89 -6.41 -8.97
N ASP A 533 10.15 -6.64 -7.88
CA ASP A 533 9.58 -5.63 -7.01
C ASP A 533 10.41 -5.58 -5.72
N ILE A 534 11.06 -4.44 -5.46
CA ILE A 534 12.09 -4.29 -4.43
C ILE A 534 11.74 -3.12 -3.52
N GLU A 535 11.67 -3.39 -2.23
CA GLU A 535 11.52 -2.37 -1.19
C GLU A 535 12.88 -2.07 -0.55
N GLY A 536 13.16 -0.79 -0.34
CA GLY A 536 14.40 -0.37 0.30
C GLY A 536 14.32 0.98 1.00
N VAL A 537 15.41 1.30 1.69
CA VAL A 537 15.57 2.49 2.52
C VAL A 537 16.92 3.13 2.22
N LEU A 538 16.92 4.45 2.06
CA LEU A 538 18.13 5.27 2.03
C LEU A 538 18.35 5.85 3.42
N LYS A 539 19.48 5.52 4.04
CA LYS A 539 19.89 6.05 5.34
C LYS A 539 21.35 6.47 5.29
N ASP A 540 21.64 7.73 5.60
CA ASP A 540 23.02 8.25 5.64
C ASP A 540 23.79 8.00 4.33
N GLY A 541 23.10 8.08 3.18
CA GLY A 541 23.67 7.79 1.86
C GLY A 541 23.87 6.31 1.52
N LEU A 542 23.57 5.39 2.44
CA LEU A 542 23.63 3.93 2.25
C LEU A 542 22.26 3.38 1.85
N ILE A 543 22.27 2.42 0.92
CA ILE A 543 21.06 1.72 0.49
C ILE A 543 20.91 0.44 1.31
N TYR A 544 19.74 0.27 1.90
CA TYR A 544 19.29 -0.94 2.56
C TYR A 544 18.14 -1.56 1.75
N VAL A 545 18.26 -2.81 1.33
CA VAL A 545 17.16 -3.54 0.71
C VAL A 545 16.48 -4.38 1.77
N VAL A 546 15.19 -4.09 2.00
CA VAL A 546 14.41 -4.68 3.11
C VAL A 546 13.52 -5.82 2.63
N GLN A 547 13.21 -5.87 1.34
CA GLN A 547 12.46 -6.94 0.70
C GLN A 547 12.72 -6.93 -0.81
N ALA A 548 12.70 -8.11 -1.44
CA ALA A 548 12.57 -8.25 -2.89
C ALA A 548 11.70 -9.46 -3.19
N ARG A 549 10.97 -9.39 -4.31
CA ARG A 549 10.12 -10.47 -4.80
C ARG A 549 9.98 -10.39 -6.33
N PRO A 550 9.60 -11.49 -7.00
CA PRO A 550 9.22 -11.45 -8.41
C PRO A 550 8.15 -10.38 -8.68
N GLN A 551 8.36 -9.57 -9.70
CA GLN A 551 7.32 -8.66 -10.20
C GLN A 551 6.33 -9.47 -11.04
N MET A 552 5.05 -9.47 -10.62
CA MET A 552 3.97 -10.25 -11.24
C MET A 552 3.32 -9.55 -12.44
#